data_AF-A0A2N2PGP7-F1
#
_entry.id   AF-A0A2N2PGP7-F1
#
_cell.length_a   1.000
_cell.length_b   1.000
_cell.length_c   1.000
_cell.angle_alpha   90.00
_cell.angle_beta   90.00
_cell.angle_gamma   90.00
#
_symmetry.space_group_name_H-M   'P 1'
#
loop_
_entity.id
_entity.type
_entity.pdbx_description
1 polymer ?
#
loop_
_entity_poly.entity_id
_entity_poly.type
_entity_poly.pdbx_seq_one_letter_code
_entity_poly.pdbx_strand_id
1 'polypeptide(L)'
;MAASAPAGAGGYLAVTSGGVPYKWAPPITLNYDLGPLSATQNNAAGVALVNSAVAVWATANVPTCALSFTVGTPLSEDHGDGLGTDPNYDETVADGITPVIFDQSGILTSGLFAGAQNQVLGFAGPTFVVGTTIVEGQVVLNGLFIDGNALPSDVTTTEFQGVITHEVGHMLNLDHALFNGSYGFPGVPDAIIDLSAMPTMYPFVHGDIGDLEDDDRAWISSLYPTGAFISLHSISGQVISPTSTTLNGVNVIARQAASPKRTVSCVSGYLDGTPTITPDGIYMIPGLDPATTWTLEFEQIPTDFSGGSSVGPIDPPLTLPAPAEYINEPLVETNSDPIEISTSFELTTGSRTGINAYLNASYPAAINVSEVDPPGFTFPGEAMEIKTAKPGSVMTISGNALQGEGGNVDLLGGDPIEDWYAFKPNTAMRITRITLQPAAGDDSDLYLCTFDGSTLKTADASLNIGQGVTDEITGVFDTTLFPNQTAYIGVSTYTGEPGGNYTLTIEGTFSSIDSVALDSIPGGAIDAGSGSFTIKGRGFKNANGAPSVTLGDPLIQVTGVTFVNSTQLNVSINRLSGWIPSVTTVKVQNQGLDGGYAGRLFDIGTVPVSLTSFEVE
;
A
#
# COMPACT_ATOMS: atom_id res chain seq x y z
N MET A 1 19.44 11.12 3.94
CA MET A 1 18.75 10.66 2.73
C MET A 1 19.80 10.38 1.68
N ALA A 2 19.61 9.32 0.88
CA ALA A 2 20.26 9.23 -0.42
C ALA A 2 19.58 10.24 -1.36
N ALA A 3 20.30 10.78 -2.33
CA ALA A 3 19.74 11.72 -3.29
C ALA A 3 20.07 11.27 -4.72
N SER A 4 19.09 11.31 -5.61
CA SER A 4 19.28 11.04 -7.04
C SER A 4 18.81 12.21 -7.90
N ALA A 5 19.30 12.29 -9.13
CA ALA A 5 18.79 13.25 -10.13
C ALA A 5 17.35 12.88 -10.51
N PRO A 6 16.44 13.85 -10.75
CA PRO A 6 15.04 13.56 -11.03
C PRO A 6 14.86 12.91 -12.41
N ALA A 7 14.79 11.59 -12.41
CA ALA A 7 13.87 10.74 -13.18
C ALA A 7 13.95 9.36 -12.50
N GLY A 8 12.86 8.64 -12.21
CA GLY A 8 11.46 8.89 -12.53
C GLY A 8 10.78 7.66 -13.14
N ALA A 9 11.05 6.44 -12.66
CA ALA A 9 10.48 5.24 -13.27
C ALA A 9 10.47 3.99 -12.37
N GLY A 10 10.14 4.10 -11.09
CA GLY A 10 9.39 3.09 -10.34
C GLY A 10 9.96 1.68 -10.29
N GLY A 11 11.26 1.56 -10.49
CA GLY A 11 11.98 0.36 -10.89
C GLY A 11 13.29 0.74 -11.58
N TYR A 12 13.24 1.51 -12.66
CA TYR A 12 14.42 2.08 -13.32
C TYR A 12 14.54 3.58 -13.05
N LEU A 13 15.76 4.07 -12.81
CA LEU A 13 16.00 5.50 -12.60
C LEU A 13 15.74 6.23 -13.93
N ALA A 14 16.49 5.90 -14.97
CA ALA A 14 16.40 6.56 -16.26
C ALA A 14 16.00 5.60 -17.39
N VAL A 15 15.07 6.05 -18.22
CA VAL A 15 14.65 5.37 -19.46
C VAL A 15 14.62 6.37 -20.62
N THR A 16 14.71 5.88 -21.85
CA THR A 16 14.50 6.71 -23.04
C THR A 16 13.07 7.21 -23.12
N SER A 17 12.81 8.24 -23.94
CA SER A 17 11.45 8.68 -24.27
C SER A 17 10.58 7.60 -24.93
N GLY A 18 11.17 6.50 -25.41
CA GLY A 18 10.47 5.33 -25.92
C GLY A 18 10.25 4.22 -24.88
N GLY A 19 10.57 4.47 -23.60
CA GLY A 19 10.42 3.49 -22.52
C GLY A 19 11.42 2.33 -22.57
N VAL A 20 12.61 2.58 -23.11
CA VAL A 20 13.72 1.61 -23.05
C VAL A 20 14.68 2.02 -21.93
N PRO A 21 14.94 1.15 -20.94
CA PRO A 21 15.89 1.45 -19.86
C PRO A 21 17.31 1.61 -20.38
N TYR A 22 18.04 2.58 -19.83
CA TYR A 22 19.47 2.67 -20.04
C TYR A 22 20.19 1.57 -19.25
N LYS A 23 21.29 1.07 -19.80
CA LYS A 23 22.10 0.08 -19.11
C LYS A 23 23.57 0.17 -19.46
N TRP A 24 24.42 -0.26 -18.54
CA TRP A 24 25.85 -0.39 -18.79
C TRP A 24 26.18 -1.53 -19.77
N ALA A 25 27.38 -1.48 -20.33
CA ALA A 25 28.02 -2.61 -20.99
C ALA A 25 29.17 -3.12 -20.10
N PRO A 26 28.96 -4.18 -19.29
CA PRO A 26 29.99 -4.68 -18.38
C PRO A 26 31.25 -5.19 -19.11
N PRO A 27 32.44 -5.11 -18.48
CA PRO A 27 32.67 -4.62 -17.12
C PRO A 27 32.56 -3.09 -16.99
N ILE A 28 32.03 -2.63 -15.86
CA ILE A 28 31.97 -1.20 -15.51
C ILE A 28 33.32 -0.80 -14.89
N THR A 29 33.93 0.27 -15.37
CA THR A 29 35.23 0.74 -14.87
C THR A 29 35.02 1.89 -13.89
N LEU A 30 35.53 1.77 -12.66
CA LEU A 30 35.42 2.81 -11.63
C LEU A 30 36.75 3.55 -11.45
N ASN A 31 36.69 4.87 -11.37
CA ASN A 31 37.87 5.73 -11.21
C ASN A 31 37.80 6.44 -9.85
N TYR A 32 38.62 5.98 -8.91
CA TYR A 32 38.61 6.52 -7.56
C TYR A 32 39.34 7.87 -7.47
N ASP A 33 38.77 8.74 -6.66
CA ASP A 33 39.38 9.96 -6.17
C ASP A 33 40.69 9.68 -5.41
N LEU A 34 41.56 10.69 -5.31
CA LEU A 34 42.83 10.62 -4.57
C LEU A 34 42.68 11.05 -3.11
N GLY A 35 41.62 11.78 -2.78
CA GLY A 35 41.33 12.29 -1.44
C GLY A 35 40.99 11.22 -0.41
N PRO A 36 41.05 11.54 0.89
CA PRO A 36 40.52 10.67 1.95
C PRO A 36 38.98 10.67 1.95
N LEU A 37 38.36 9.55 2.37
CA LEU A 37 36.90 9.46 2.49
C LEU A 37 36.33 10.41 3.55
N SER A 38 37.00 10.57 4.69
CA SER A 38 36.57 11.47 5.76
C SER A 38 37.77 12.01 6.55
N ALA A 39 37.53 12.79 7.60
CA ALA A 39 38.58 13.20 8.53
C ALA A 39 39.27 12.02 9.26
N THR A 40 38.58 10.87 9.38
CA THR A 40 39.06 9.68 10.09
C THR A 40 39.35 8.49 9.18
N GLN A 41 38.80 8.48 7.95
CA GLN A 41 38.98 7.42 6.97
C GLN A 41 39.87 7.87 5.81
N ASN A 42 41.01 7.21 5.62
CA ASN A 42 41.91 7.49 4.51
C ASN A 42 41.37 6.96 3.17
N ASN A 43 42.03 7.34 2.07
CA ASN A 43 41.65 6.92 0.72
C ASN A 43 41.54 5.39 0.58
N ALA A 44 42.52 4.63 1.09
CA ALA A 44 42.53 3.18 0.99
C ALA A 44 41.34 2.53 1.71
N ALA A 45 40.90 3.08 2.84
CA ALA A 45 39.70 2.64 3.54
C ALA A 45 38.43 2.95 2.72
N GLY A 46 38.34 4.15 2.12
CA GLY A 46 37.24 4.50 1.22
C GLY A 46 37.14 3.58 0.00
N VAL A 47 38.27 3.33 -0.67
CA VAL A 47 38.35 2.40 -1.80
C VAL A 47 37.93 0.98 -1.38
N ALA A 48 38.31 0.52 -0.19
CA ALA A 48 37.91 -0.79 0.31
C ALA A 48 36.39 -0.88 0.57
N LEU A 49 35.77 0.18 1.11
CA LEU A 49 34.33 0.26 1.33
C LEU A 49 33.57 0.22 -0.01
N VAL A 50 33.98 1.03 -0.99
CA VAL A 50 33.34 1.03 -2.31
C VAL A 50 33.50 -0.31 -3.00
N ASN A 51 34.68 -0.92 -2.96
CA ASN A 51 34.88 -2.25 -3.53
C ASN A 51 33.98 -3.32 -2.89
N SER A 52 33.70 -3.19 -1.59
CA SER A 52 32.79 -4.09 -0.88
C SER A 52 31.34 -3.88 -1.34
N ALA A 53 30.91 -2.62 -1.45
CA ALA A 53 29.57 -2.24 -1.91
C ALA A 53 29.30 -2.64 -3.37
N VAL A 54 30.24 -2.42 -4.30
CA VAL A 54 30.06 -2.82 -5.72
C VAL A 54 30.10 -4.33 -5.90
N ALA A 55 30.83 -5.04 -5.05
CA ALA A 55 30.87 -6.51 -5.10
C ALA A 55 29.50 -7.12 -4.80
N VAL A 56 28.69 -6.50 -3.93
CA VAL A 56 27.33 -6.95 -3.59
C VAL A 56 26.44 -7.05 -4.83
N TRP A 57 26.59 -6.15 -5.81
CA TRP A 57 25.85 -6.15 -7.07
C TRP A 57 26.41 -7.09 -8.16
N ALA A 58 27.63 -7.61 -7.99
CA ALA A 58 28.30 -8.40 -9.02
C ALA A 58 27.68 -9.81 -9.17
N THR A 59 27.87 -10.45 -10.32
CA THR A 59 27.38 -11.81 -10.62
C THR A 59 27.73 -12.86 -9.55
N ALA A 60 28.87 -12.69 -8.86
CA ALA A 60 29.29 -13.59 -7.81
C ALA A 60 28.31 -13.62 -6.61
N ASN A 61 27.65 -12.50 -6.33
CA ASN A 61 26.70 -12.33 -5.23
C ASN A 61 25.23 -12.30 -5.71
N VAL A 62 25.01 -11.98 -6.99
CA VAL A 62 23.70 -12.07 -7.66
C VAL A 62 23.80 -12.97 -8.90
N PRO A 63 23.65 -14.30 -8.76
CA PRO A 63 23.85 -15.25 -9.88
C PRO A 63 22.87 -15.07 -11.05
N THR A 64 21.75 -14.39 -10.83
CA THR A 64 20.76 -14.01 -11.83
C THR A 64 21.17 -12.78 -12.64
N CYS A 65 22.20 -12.05 -12.21
CA CYS A 65 22.66 -10.81 -12.79
C CYS A 65 24.05 -10.96 -13.45
N ALA A 66 24.24 -10.40 -14.64
CA ALA A 66 25.45 -10.46 -15.46
C ALA A 66 26.27 -9.17 -15.35
N LEU A 67 26.65 -8.80 -14.13
CA LEU A 67 27.43 -7.59 -13.82
C LEU A 67 28.84 -7.92 -13.36
N SER A 68 29.79 -7.10 -13.80
CA SER A 68 31.17 -7.13 -13.35
C SER A 68 31.74 -5.71 -13.32
N PHE A 69 32.70 -5.51 -12.42
CA PHE A 69 33.36 -4.23 -12.18
C PHE A 69 34.87 -4.39 -12.33
N THR A 70 35.52 -3.31 -12.72
CA THR A 70 36.97 -3.20 -12.80
C THR A 70 37.41 -1.85 -12.26
N VAL A 71 38.62 -1.78 -11.72
CA VAL A 71 39.21 -0.52 -11.24
C VAL A 71 40.02 0.09 -12.37
N GLY A 72 39.68 1.32 -12.72
CA GLY A 72 40.38 2.15 -13.70
C GLY A 72 41.63 2.82 -13.13
N THR A 73 42.17 3.76 -13.89
CA THR A 73 43.22 4.66 -13.36
C THR A 73 42.54 5.62 -12.37
N PRO A 74 43.13 5.89 -11.19
CA PRO A 74 42.61 6.91 -10.29
C PRO A 74 42.47 8.27 -10.99
N LEU A 75 41.62 9.13 -10.44
CA LEU A 75 41.50 10.52 -10.89
C LEU A 75 42.86 11.23 -10.75
N SER A 76 43.07 12.28 -11.56
CA SER A 76 44.36 12.96 -11.62
C SER A 76 44.67 13.86 -10.42
N GLU A 77 43.67 14.19 -9.61
CA GLU A 77 43.75 15.03 -8.43
C GLU A 77 42.69 14.62 -7.40
N ASP A 78 42.65 15.33 -6.27
CA ASP A 78 41.62 15.20 -5.25
C ASP A 78 40.46 16.14 -5.60
N HIS A 79 39.27 15.59 -5.81
CA HIS A 79 38.07 16.38 -6.13
C HIS A 79 37.21 16.65 -4.89
N GLY A 80 37.38 15.86 -3.84
CA GLY A 80 36.61 15.88 -2.60
C GLY A 80 36.85 17.08 -1.69
N ASP A 81 37.93 17.82 -1.90
CA ASP A 81 38.28 19.01 -1.11
C ASP A 81 37.59 20.31 -1.57
N GLY A 82 36.86 20.26 -2.69
CA GLY A 82 36.20 21.42 -3.30
C GLY A 82 37.17 22.42 -3.94
N LEU A 83 38.45 22.06 -4.09
CA LEU A 83 39.53 22.89 -4.65
C LEU A 83 40.10 22.32 -5.96
N GLY A 84 39.60 21.17 -6.42
CA GLY A 84 39.94 20.56 -7.71
C GLY A 84 39.87 21.56 -8.88
N THR A 85 40.84 21.46 -9.78
CA THR A 85 40.95 22.23 -11.03
C THR A 85 40.36 21.54 -12.26
N ASP A 86 39.88 20.30 -12.11
CA ASP A 86 39.33 19.49 -13.17
C ASP A 86 37.95 20.01 -13.62
N PRO A 87 37.74 20.26 -14.93
CA PRO A 87 36.43 20.63 -15.48
C PRO A 87 35.31 19.60 -15.29
N ASN A 88 35.57 18.39 -14.78
CA ASN A 88 34.54 17.35 -14.61
C ASN A 88 33.54 17.58 -13.47
N TYR A 89 33.63 18.69 -12.73
CA TYR A 89 32.53 19.16 -11.89
C TYR A 89 31.35 19.70 -12.71
N ASP A 90 31.60 20.05 -13.98
CA ASP A 90 30.60 20.27 -15.01
C ASP A 90 30.85 19.21 -16.09
N GLU A 91 30.36 17.99 -15.87
CA GLU A 91 30.27 16.89 -16.84
C GLU A 91 29.55 17.35 -18.12
N THR A 92 30.24 18.13 -18.94
CA THR A 92 29.71 18.74 -20.16
C THR A 92 30.07 17.94 -21.40
N VAL A 93 31.01 16.99 -21.27
CA VAL A 93 31.49 16.12 -22.34
C VAL A 93 31.80 14.73 -21.77
N ALA A 94 31.34 13.70 -22.47
CA ALA A 94 31.67 12.31 -22.19
C ALA A 94 33.18 12.04 -22.43
N ASP A 95 33.91 11.62 -21.39
CA ASP A 95 35.35 11.32 -21.43
C ASP A 95 35.72 9.85 -21.12
N GLY A 96 34.71 9.03 -20.82
CA GLY A 96 34.80 7.62 -20.46
C GLY A 96 35.18 7.34 -19.01
N ILE A 97 35.16 8.33 -18.13
CA ILE A 97 35.50 8.20 -16.71
C ILE A 97 34.22 8.05 -15.88
N THR A 98 34.20 7.08 -14.96
CA THR A 98 33.12 6.94 -13.97
C THR A 98 33.70 7.27 -12.59
N PRO A 99 33.66 8.55 -12.18
CA PRO A 99 34.30 8.99 -10.95
C PRO A 99 33.58 8.47 -9.71
N VAL A 100 34.38 8.04 -8.73
CA VAL A 100 33.94 7.79 -7.35
C VAL A 100 34.64 8.82 -6.45
N ILE A 101 33.90 9.86 -6.08
CA ILE A 101 34.40 11.04 -5.37
C ILE A 101 34.18 10.89 -3.88
N PHE A 102 35.21 11.23 -3.11
CA PHE A 102 35.21 11.20 -1.66
C PHE A 102 35.06 12.61 -1.11
N ASP A 103 33.83 13.10 -0.97
CA ASP A 103 33.52 14.45 -0.45
C ASP A 103 33.80 14.50 1.06
N GLN A 104 35.09 14.65 1.40
CA GLN A 104 35.60 14.51 2.77
C GLN A 104 34.86 15.40 3.78
N SER A 105 34.43 16.58 3.34
CA SER A 105 33.87 17.63 4.20
C SER A 105 32.39 17.94 3.92
N GLY A 106 31.78 17.27 2.95
CA GLY A 106 30.44 17.59 2.48
C GLY A 106 30.36 18.87 1.66
N ILE A 107 31.47 19.49 1.27
CA ILE A 107 31.49 20.79 0.59
C ILE A 107 30.92 20.70 -0.83
N LEU A 108 31.15 19.59 -1.52
CA LEU A 108 30.57 19.36 -2.85
C LEU A 108 29.07 19.17 -2.74
N THR A 109 28.65 18.33 -1.79
CA THR A 109 27.25 18.08 -1.47
C THR A 109 26.53 19.38 -1.09
N SER A 110 27.19 20.24 -0.30
CA SER A 110 26.71 21.58 0.04
C SER A 110 26.49 22.45 -1.20
N GLY A 111 27.47 22.47 -2.11
CA GLY A 111 27.43 23.28 -3.32
C GLY A 111 26.33 22.87 -4.29
N LEU A 112 26.16 21.56 -4.50
CA LEU A 112 25.19 21.01 -5.45
C LEU A 112 23.74 21.07 -4.94
N PHE A 113 23.53 20.85 -3.65
CA PHE A 113 22.20 20.76 -3.06
C PHE A 113 21.89 21.91 -2.10
N ALA A 114 22.40 23.11 -2.40
CA ALA A 114 22.08 24.35 -1.70
C ALA A 114 22.18 24.27 -0.15
N GLY A 115 23.26 23.66 0.35
CA GLY A 115 23.54 23.53 1.78
C GLY A 115 23.05 22.22 2.43
N ALA A 116 22.66 21.22 1.64
CA ALA A 116 22.15 19.94 2.16
C ALA A 116 23.25 18.96 2.66
N GLN A 117 24.47 19.42 2.95
CA GLN A 117 25.57 18.53 3.37
C GLN A 117 25.31 17.78 4.69
N ASN A 118 24.36 18.27 5.51
CA ASN A 118 23.94 17.60 6.74
C ASN A 118 22.73 16.68 6.56
N GLN A 119 22.24 16.51 5.32
CA GLN A 119 21.02 15.76 4.99
C GLN A 119 21.25 14.67 3.95
N VAL A 120 22.27 14.83 3.10
CA VAL A 120 22.59 13.93 1.98
C VAL A 120 23.87 13.15 2.29
N LEU A 121 23.78 11.83 2.40
CA LEU A 121 24.93 10.95 2.71
C LEU A 121 25.74 10.58 1.47
N GLY A 122 25.10 10.64 0.31
CA GLY A 122 25.70 10.40 -1.00
C GLY A 122 24.71 10.71 -2.10
N PHE A 123 25.20 10.71 -3.33
CA PHE A 123 24.38 10.72 -4.53
C PHE A 123 25.12 10.04 -5.67
N ALA A 124 24.35 9.42 -6.56
CA ALA A 124 24.89 8.72 -7.72
C ALA A 124 23.87 8.62 -8.86
N GLY A 125 24.37 8.27 -10.05
CA GLY A 125 23.51 8.03 -11.19
C GLY A 125 24.27 7.90 -12.51
N PRO A 126 23.58 7.51 -13.59
CA PRO A 126 24.11 7.62 -14.95
C PRO A 126 24.29 9.09 -15.32
N THR A 127 25.39 9.41 -15.99
CA THR A 127 25.71 10.80 -16.36
C THR A 127 25.73 10.99 -17.87
N PHE A 128 26.32 10.04 -18.60
CA PHE A 128 26.30 10.02 -20.06
C PHE A 128 25.78 8.72 -20.65
N VAL A 129 24.98 8.88 -21.71
CA VAL A 129 24.40 7.77 -22.46
C VAL A 129 24.67 7.93 -23.96
N VAL A 130 25.01 6.82 -24.62
CA VAL A 130 25.12 6.72 -26.08
C VAL A 130 24.11 5.69 -26.57
N GLY A 131 23.07 6.16 -27.25
CA GLY A 131 21.92 5.30 -27.58
C GLY A 131 21.19 4.90 -26.31
N THR A 132 21.17 3.60 -26.01
CA THR A 132 20.60 3.04 -24.76
C THR A 132 21.67 2.57 -23.77
N THR A 133 22.94 2.86 -24.06
CA THR A 133 24.08 2.40 -23.26
C THR A 133 24.60 3.51 -22.38
N ILE A 134 24.68 3.26 -21.08
CA ILE A 134 25.38 4.12 -20.13
C ILE A 134 26.87 3.94 -20.39
N VAL A 135 27.55 5.06 -20.65
CA VAL A 135 29.00 5.08 -20.90
C VAL A 135 29.76 5.66 -19.71
N GLU A 136 29.11 6.51 -18.93
CA GLU A 136 29.65 7.16 -17.73
C GLU A 136 28.55 7.33 -16.69
N GLY A 137 28.94 7.34 -15.42
CA GLY A 137 28.12 7.60 -14.27
C GLY A 137 28.98 8.17 -13.15
N GLN A 138 28.38 8.58 -12.05
CA GLN A 138 29.11 9.14 -10.92
C GLN A 138 28.63 8.56 -9.60
N VAL A 139 29.52 8.53 -8.62
CA VAL A 139 29.20 8.29 -7.21
C VAL A 139 29.94 9.32 -6.36
N VAL A 140 29.22 10.07 -5.54
CA VAL A 140 29.80 11.04 -4.61
C VAL A 140 29.38 10.68 -3.20
N LEU A 141 30.36 10.53 -2.30
CA LEU A 141 30.16 10.02 -0.95
C LEU A 141 30.52 11.09 0.07
N ASN A 142 29.56 11.47 0.91
CA ASN A 142 29.74 12.52 1.90
C ASN A 142 30.39 11.98 3.17
N GLY A 143 31.69 12.23 3.31
CA GLY A 143 32.53 11.81 4.42
C GLY A 143 32.14 12.39 5.78
N LEU A 144 31.33 13.46 5.79
CA LEU A 144 30.91 14.18 7.00
C LEU A 144 30.07 13.31 7.96
N PHE A 145 29.50 12.19 7.48
CA PHE A 145 28.71 11.27 8.30
C PHE A 145 29.51 10.12 8.92
N ILE A 146 30.84 10.10 8.72
CA ILE A 146 31.75 9.11 9.30
C ILE A 146 33.07 9.76 9.70
N ASP A 147 33.03 11.03 10.10
CA ASP A 147 34.21 11.84 10.37
C ASP A 147 34.57 11.92 11.86
N GLY A 148 33.79 11.28 12.72
CA GLY A 148 33.98 11.26 14.17
C GLY A 148 33.41 12.49 14.88
N ASN A 149 32.74 13.40 14.17
CA ASN A 149 32.13 14.59 14.73
C ASN A 149 30.67 14.34 15.13
N ALA A 150 30.13 15.26 15.92
CA ALA A 150 28.77 15.14 16.46
C ALA A 150 27.68 15.73 15.56
N LEU A 151 28.05 16.46 14.50
CA LEU A 151 27.11 17.17 13.62
C LEU A 151 27.58 17.10 12.15
N PRO A 152 26.80 16.45 11.26
CA PRO A 152 25.61 15.64 11.55
C PRO A 152 25.97 14.44 12.44
N SER A 153 24.96 13.75 12.98
CA SER A 153 25.25 12.52 13.71
C SER A 153 25.92 11.51 12.78
N ASP A 154 27.08 11.01 13.18
CA ASP A 154 27.76 9.94 12.47
C ASP A 154 26.87 8.70 12.35
N VAL A 155 26.95 8.05 11.19
CA VAL A 155 26.49 6.68 11.01
C VAL A 155 27.64 5.70 11.24
N THR A 156 27.32 4.44 11.52
CA THR A 156 28.33 3.40 11.56
C THR A 156 28.95 3.17 10.18
N THR A 157 30.17 2.63 10.14
CA THR A 157 30.82 2.25 8.86
C THR A 157 29.99 1.24 8.07
N THR A 158 29.24 0.35 8.74
CA THR A 158 28.35 -0.61 8.09
C THR A 158 27.15 0.07 7.44
N GLU A 159 26.50 1.01 8.13
CA GLU A 159 25.41 1.81 7.55
C GLU A 159 25.94 2.65 6.38
N PHE A 160 27.11 3.27 6.52
CA PHE A 160 27.72 4.01 5.42
C PHE A 160 28.06 3.10 4.23
N GLN A 161 28.52 1.86 4.46
CA GLN A 161 28.70 0.90 3.37
C GLN A 161 27.38 0.64 2.63
N GLY A 162 26.27 0.51 3.33
CA GLY A 162 24.98 0.32 2.67
C GLY A 162 24.47 1.56 1.94
N VAL A 163 24.81 2.77 2.41
CA VAL A 163 24.62 3.99 1.60
C VAL A 163 25.38 3.86 0.28
N ILE A 164 26.65 3.46 0.32
CA ILE A 164 27.42 3.25 -0.90
C ILE A 164 26.76 2.18 -1.79
N THR A 165 26.25 1.08 -1.22
CA THR A 165 25.53 0.04 -1.97
C THR A 165 24.29 0.62 -2.65
N HIS A 166 23.51 1.45 -1.96
CA HIS A 166 22.34 2.16 -2.47
C HIS A 166 22.70 3.10 -3.62
N GLU A 167 23.72 3.96 -3.43
CA GLU A 167 24.17 4.89 -4.46
C GLU A 167 24.69 4.15 -5.70
N VAL A 168 25.39 3.03 -5.52
CA VAL A 168 25.79 2.16 -6.64
C VAL A 168 24.57 1.62 -7.37
N GLY A 169 23.46 1.32 -6.69
CA GLY A 169 22.18 0.96 -7.31
C GLY A 169 21.67 2.06 -8.26
N HIS A 170 21.69 3.33 -7.85
CA HIS A 170 21.37 4.45 -8.72
C HIS A 170 22.32 4.57 -9.91
N MET A 171 23.64 4.45 -9.70
CA MET A 171 24.63 4.43 -10.80
C MET A 171 24.34 3.30 -11.80
N LEU A 172 23.82 2.17 -11.33
CA LEU A 172 23.42 1.01 -12.14
C LEU A 172 22.05 1.17 -12.82
N ASN A 173 21.39 2.32 -12.64
CA ASN A 173 20.11 2.72 -13.18
C ASN A 173 18.86 2.16 -12.45
N LEU A 174 18.95 1.95 -11.14
CA LEU A 174 17.80 1.59 -10.30
C LEU A 174 17.19 2.82 -9.61
N ASP A 175 15.86 2.91 -9.63
CA ASP A 175 15.11 3.91 -8.87
C ASP A 175 14.92 3.45 -7.43
N HIS A 176 14.34 4.31 -6.59
CA HIS A 176 13.90 3.90 -5.27
C HIS A 176 12.79 2.85 -5.33
N ALA A 177 12.79 1.96 -4.33
CA ALA A 177 11.75 0.97 -4.08
C ALA A 177 11.04 1.27 -2.76
N LEU A 178 9.73 1.03 -2.73
CA LEU A 178 8.89 1.30 -1.56
C LEU A 178 7.99 0.10 -1.26
N PHE A 179 8.17 -0.49 -0.10
CA PHE A 179 7.18 -1.36 0.54
C PHE A 179 7.55 -1.45 2.03
N ASN A 180 6.57 -1.84 2.85
CA ASN A 180 6.68 -1.76 4.32
C ASN A 180 6.86 -0.30 4.80
N GLY A 181 6.30 0.65 4.04
CA GLY A 181 6.61 2.09 4.01
C GLY A 181 6.16 2.94 5.20
N SER A 182 6.08 2.36 6.40
CA SER A 182 5.86 3.14 7.63
C SER A 182 7.14 3.46 8.39
N TYR A 183 8.31 3.07 7.87
CA TYR A 183 9.60 3.27 8.54
C TYR A 183 10.06 4.72 8.46
N GLY A 184 10.37 5.31 9.60
CA GLY A 184 10.82 6.70 9.73
C GLY A 184 9.70 7.75 9.89
N PHE A 185 8.43 7.33 9.95
CA PHE A 185 7.29 8.25 10.15
C PHE A 185 6.94 8.44 11.65
N PRO A 186 6.63 9.67 12.09
CA PRO A 186 6.17 9.92 13.45
C PRO A 186 4.91 9.10 13.78
N GLY A 187 4.94 8.35 14.88
CA GLY A 187 3.76 7.62 15.40
C GLY A 187 3.65 6.15 14.96
N VAL A 188 4.57 5.63 14.15
CA VAL A 188 4.66 4.18 13.88
C VAL A 188 5.83 3.57 14.65
N PRO A 189 5.60 2.69 15.64
CA PRO A 189 6.67 2.05 16.36
C PRO A 189 7.54 1.18 15.44
N ASP A 190 8.87 1.39 15.45
CA ASP A 190 9.86 0.60 14.71
C ASP A 190 9.71 -0.92 14.91
N ALA A 191 9.21 -1.33 16.09
CA ALA A 191 9.00 -2.73 16.46
C ALA A 191 7.95 -3.48 15.62
N ILE A 192 7.16 -2.77 14.79
CA ILE A 192 6.14 -3.37 13.91
C ILE A 192 6.70 -3.60 12.49
N ILE A 193 7.87 -3.04 12.16
CA ILE A 193 8.43 -3.05 10.81
C ILE A 193 9.56 -4.07 10.70
N ASP A 194 9.41 -5.02 9.77
CA ASP A 194 10.45 -5.98 9.46
C ASP A 194 11.50 -5.35 8.53
N LEU A 195 12.50 -4.72 9.15
CA LEU A 195 13.63 -4.09 8.45
C LEU A 195 14.44 -5.07 7.58
N SER A 196 14.39 -6.37 7.89
CA SER A 196 15.08 -7.43 7.13
C SER A 196 14.41 -7.79 5.81
N ALA A 197 13.34 -7.08 5.46
CA ALA A 197 12.66 -7.19 4.18
C ALA A 197 12.53 -5.80 3.53
N MET A 198 13.34 -4.81 3.91
CA MET A 198 13.35 -3.49 3.27
C MET A 198 14.43 -3.44 2.20
N PRO A 199 14.10 -2.98 0.98
CA PRO A 199 15.04 -3.00 -0.13
C PRO A 199 16.22 -2.07 0.15
N THR A 200 17.40 -2.43 -0.35
CA THR A 200 18.56 -1.54 -0.33
C THR A 200 18.22 -0.21 -1.01
N MET A 201 17.40 -0.24 -2.07
CA MET A 201 16.90 0.96 -2.76
C MET A 201 15.78 1.72 -2.00
N TYR A 202 15.54 1.47 -0.71
CA TYR A 202 14.63 2.31 0.07
C TYR A 202 15.19 3.73 0.24
N PRO A 203 14.39 4.81 0.09
CA PRO A 203 14.88 6.20 0.09
C PRO A 203 15.59 6.68 1.36
N PHE A 204 15.43 5.97 2.47
CA PHE A 204 16.01 6.30 3.77
C PHE A 204 16.95 5.20 4.25
N VAL A 205 18.05 5.62 4.86
CA VAL A 205 19.01 4.73 5.51
C VAL A 205 18.32 4.00 6.67
N HIS A 206 18.48 2.68 6.72
CA HIS A 206 18.06 1.82 7.84
C HIS A 206 19.22 0.90 8.27
N GLY A 207 19.08 0.19 9.38
CA GLY A 207 20.20 -0.55 10.00
C GLY A 207 20.71 -1.78 9.23
N ASP A 208 19.97 -2.28 8.24
CA ASP A 208 20.20 -3.57 7.54
C ASP A 208 20.42 -3.39 6.02
N ILE A 209 21.24 -2.41 5.59
CA ILE A 209 21.46 -2.07 4.16
C ILE A 209 22.74 -2.66 3.53
N GLY A 210 23.31 -3.71 4.12
CA GLY A 210 24.61 -4.27 3.71
C GLY A 210 24.57 -5.33 2.60
N ASP A 211 23.39 -5.87 2.28
CA ASP A 211 23.15 -6.90 1.27
C ASP A 211 21.85 -6.58 0.52
N LEU A 212 21.68 -7.17 -0.67
CA LEU A 212 20.51 -6.93 -1.51
C LEU A 212 19.32 -7.78 -1.10
N GLU A 213 18.15 -7.17 -1.06
CA GLU A 213 16.88 -7.86 -0.91
C GLU A 213 16.35 -8.40 -2.25
N ASP A 214 15.27 -9.19 -2.17
CA ASP A 214 14.65 -9.82 -3.34
C ASP A 214 14.23 -8.81 -4.41
N ASP A 215 13.76 -7.62 -4.00
CA ASP A 215 13.40 -6.52 -4.90
C ASP A 215 14.61 -6.01 -5.70
N ASP A 216 15.69 -5.65 -5.00
CA ASP A 216 16.92 -5.15 -5.60
C ASP A 216 17.52 -6.18 -6.58
N ARG A 217 17.53 -7.46 -6.17
CA ARG A 217 18.02 -8.59 -6.98
C ARG A 217 17.16 -8.79 -8.22
N ALA A 218 15.83 -8.69 -8.11
CA ALA A 218 14.91 -8.86 -9.23
C ALA A 218 15.10 -7.76 -10.28
N TRP A 219 15.18 -6.50 -9.85
CA TRP A 219 15.33 -5.36 -10.76
C TRP A 219 16.70 -5.30 -11.41
N ILE A 220 17.80 -5.50 -10.67
CA ILE A 220 19.13 -5.50 -11.29
C ILE A 220 19.29 -6.67 -12.26
N SER A 221 18.73 -7.83 -11.94
CA SER A 221 18.74 -8.99 -12.84
C SER A 221 17.85 -8.77 -14.08
N SER A 222 16.82 -7.92 -13.99
CA SER A 222 16.03 -7.53 -15.15
C SER A 222 16.80 -6.68 -16.16
N LEU A 223 17.70 -5.81 -15.69
CA LEU A 223 18.58 -5.00 -16.54
C LEU A 223 19.72 -5.82 -17.15
N TYR A 224 20.29 -6.71 -16.36
CA TYR A 224 21.48 -7.49 -16.70
C TYR A 224 21.23 -8.99 -16.54
N PRO A 225 20.32 -9.63 -17.30
CA PRO A 225 19.91 -11.00 -17.04
C PRO A 225 20.98 -12.04 -17.38
N THR A 226 21.18 -13.02 -16.51
CA THR A 226 21.81 -14.30 -16.88
C THR A 226 20.77 -15.30 -17.36
N GLY A 227 21.22 -16.46 -17.86
CA GLY A 227 20.32 -17.57 -18.20
C GLY A 227 19.47 -18.06 -17.02
N ALA A 228 19.94 -17.88 -15.78
CA ALA A 228 19.17 -18.24 -14.58
C ALA A 228 17.97 -17.31 -14.41
N PHE A 229 18.13 -16.01 -14.64
CA PHE A 229 17.02 -15.05 -14.54
C PHE A 229 15.95 -15.27 -15.60
N ILE A 230 16.34 -15.65 -16.82
CA ILE A 230 15.40 -15.95 -17.91
C ILE A 230 14.44 -17.10 -17.54
N SER A 231 14.78 -17.95 -16.57
CA SER A 231 13.91 -19.02 -16.06
C SER A 231 12.89 -18.57 -15.01
N LEU A 232 12.99 -17.32 -14.53
CA LEU A 232 12.02 -16.71 -13.62
C LEU A 232 10.87 -16.08 -14.40
N HIS A 233 9.80 -15.77 -13.68
CA HIS A 233 8.57 -15.22 -14.22
C HIS A 233 8.40 -13.75 -13.82
N SER A 234 7.42 -13.10 -14.42
CA SER A 234 7.01 -11.73 -14.08
C SER A 234 5.48 -11.63 -14.03
N ILE A 235 4.99 -10.59 -13.35
CA ILE A 235 3.58 -10.17 -13.42
C ILE A 235 3.52 -8.77 -14.03
N SER A 236 2.59 -8.52 -14.95
CA SER A 236 2.45 -7.20 -15.58
C SER A 236 1.01 -6.88 -15.95
N GLY A 237 0.71 -5.58 -16.01
CA GLY A 237 -0.60 -5.05 -16.38
C GLY A 237 -0.63 -3.53 -16.37
N GLN A 238 -1.82 -2.97 -16.22
CA GLN A 238 -2.06 -1.54 -16.13
C GLN A 238 -2.84 -1.17 -14.86
N VAL A 239 -2.52 -0.04 -14.25
CA VAL A 239 -3.33 0.58 -13.20
C VAL A 239 -4.30 1.57 -13.85
N ILE A 240 -5.59 1.38 -13.56
CA ILE A 240 -6.70 2.10 -14.16
C ILE A 240 -7.52 2.74 -13.05
N SER A 241 -7.83 4.02 -13.21
CA SER A 241 -8.66 4.79 -12.30
C SER A 241 -10.13 4.34 -12.36
N PRO A 242 -10.94 4.77 -11.38
CA PRO A 242 -12.37 4.48 -11.39
C PRO A 242 -13.11 5.09 -12.59
N THR A 243 -12.56 6.14 -13.20
CA THR A 243 -13.10 6.77 -14.41
C THR A 243 -12.52 6.18 -15.69
N SER A 244 -11.90 4.98 -15.61
CA SER A 244 -11.31 4.26 -16.73
C SER A 244 -10.14 4.99 -17.41
N THR A 245 -9.41 5.83 -16.67
CA THR A 245 -8.16 6.45 -17.14
C THR A 245 -6.98 5.73 -16.53
N THR A 246 -5.94 5.43 -17.31
CA THR A 246 -4.69 4.88 -16.79
C THR A 246 -4.02 5.83 -15.78
N LEU A 247 -3.28 5.28 -14.82
CA LEU A 247 -2.63 6.02 -13.74
C LEU A 247 -1.18 5.59 -13.55
N ASN A 248 -0.25 6.55 -13.63
CA ASN A 248 1.14 6.38 -13.21
C ASN A 248 1.29 6.82 -11.75
N GLY A 249 2.37 6.43 -11.08
CA GLY A 249 2.66 6.86 -9.71
C GLY A 249 1.95 6.04 -8.62
N VAL A 250 1.36 4.90 -8.97
CA VAL A 250 0.80 3.92 -8.02
C VAL A 250 1.85 2.87 -7.70
N ASN A 251 2.12 2.63 -6.42
CA ASN A 251 3.05 1.60 -5.97
C ASN A 251 2.37 0.23 -6.06
N VAL A 252 2.98 -0.71 -6.75
CA VAL A 252 2.48 -2.07 -6.98
C VAL A 252 3.43 -3.05 -6.32
N ILE A 253 2.95 -3.85 -5.38
CA ILE A 253 3.75 -4.74 -4.55
C ILE A 253 3.30 -6.18 -4.77
N ALA A 254 4.23 -7.07 -5.13
CA ALA A 254 4.02 -8.50 -5.11
C ALA A 254 4.63 -9.11 -3.85
N ARG A 255 3.82 -9.82 -3.06
CA ARG A 255 4.28 -10.56 -1.87
C ARG A 255 4.08 -12.06 -2.06
N GLN A 256 5.09 -12.85 -1.74
CA GLN A 256 4.95 -14.30 -1.81
C GLN A 256 4.04 -14.77 -0.67
N ALA A 257 2.93 -15.42 -0.99
CA ALA A 257 1.90 -15.78 -0.02
C ALA A 257 2.41 -16.71 1.10
N ALA A 258 3.38 -17.58 0.79
CA ALA A 258 3.97 -18.51 1.76
C ALA A 258 5.12 -17.90 2.58
N SER A 259 5.69 -16.77 2.13
CA SER A 259 6.80 -16.08 2.78
C SER A 259 6.71 -14.59 2.48
N PRO A 260 5.92 -13.82 3.24
CA PRO A 260 5.68 -12.39 2.97
C PRO A 260 6.93 -11.51 3.02
N LYS A 261 8.06 -12.01 3.54
CA LYS A 261 9.37 -11.35 3.45
C LYS A 261 9.85 -11.24 2.00
N ARG A 262 9.50 -12.21 1.16
CA ARG A 262 9.83 -12.18 -0.26
C ARG A 262 8.86 -11.26 -0.99
N THR A 263 9.34 -10.06 -1.28
CA THR A 263 8.55 -8.95 -1.83
C THR A 263 9.33 -8.30 -2.98
N VAL A 264 8.62 -7.96 -4.06
CA VAL A 264 9.13 -7.18 -5.19
C VAL A 264 8.08 -6.15 -5.57
N SER A 265 8.49 -4.92 -5.84
CA SER A 265 7.64 -3.77 -6.07
C SER A 265 7.90 -3.12 -7.43
N CYS A 266 6.97 -2.32 -7.91
CA CYS A 266 7.06 -1.50 -9.12
C CYS A 266 6.13 -0.30 -8.98
N VAL A 267 6.54 0.89 -9.38
CA VAL A 267 5.61 2.01 -9.54
C VAL A 267 5.10 2.04 -10.98
N SER A 268 3.78 2.05 -11.14
CA SER A 268 3.14 2.22 -12.45
C SER A 268 3.66 3.46 -13.20
N GLY A 269 3.83 3.31 -14.51
CA GLY A 269 4.58 4.27 -15.34
C GLY A 269 6.09 4.06 -15.31
N TYR A 270 6.60 2.90 -14.89
CA TYR A 270 8.04 2.61 -14.78
C TYR A 270 8.85 2.69 -16.09
N LEU A 271 8.18 2.85 -17.24
CA LEU A 271 8.80 3.08 -18.54
C LEU A 271 8.49 4.47 -19.11
N ASP A 272 7.82 5.34 -18.35
CA ASP A 272 7.50 6.69 -18.80
C ASP A 272 8.66 7.65 -18.54
N GLY A 273 9.64 7.66 -19.46
CA GLY A 273 10.82 8.53 -19.38
C GLY A 273 10.55 10.02 -19.56
N THR A 274 9.30 10.39 -19.83
CA THR A 274 8.86 11.78 -19.89
C THR A 274 7.48 11.86 -19.26
N PRO A 275 7.35 11.77 -17.92
CA PRO A 275 6.08 11.60 -17.20
C PRO A 275 4.95 12.33 -17.91
N THR A 276 4.24 11.59 -18.74
CA THR A 276 3.50 12.20 -19.84
C THR A 276 2.25 12.85 -19.29
N ILE A 277 1.71 13.83 -20.02
CA ILE A 277 0.36 14.36 -19.74
C ILE A 277 -0.70 13.24 -19.87
N THR A 278 -0.36 12.09 -20.47
CA THR A 278 -1.25 10.94 -20.68
C THR A 278 -0.65 9.69 -20.06
N PRO A 279 -0.91 9.41 -18.77
CA PRO A 279 -0.39 8.23 -18.09
C PRO A 279 -0.72 6.95 -18.85
N ASP A 280 0.17 5.96 -18.87
CA ASP A 280 -0.07 4.65 -19.48
C ASP A 280 -0.46 3.56 -18.46
N GLY A 281 -0.21 3.84 -17.19
CA GLY A 281 -0.45 3.00 -16.03
C GLY A 281 0.30 1.68 -16.04
N ILE A 282 1.29 1.51 -16.92
CA ILE A 282 1.92 0.21 -17.13
C ILE A 282 2.81 -0.13 -15.93
N TYR A 283 2.73 -1.35 -15.44
CA TYR A 283 3.62 -1.88 -14.40
C TYR A 283 4.12 -3.28 -14.77
N MET A 284 5.29 -3.65 -14.25
CA MET A 284 5.86 -5.00 -14.39
C MET A 284 6.72 -5.33 -13.17
N ILE A 285 6.45 -6.47 -12.55
CA ILE A 285 7.20 -7.00 -11.42
C ILE A 285 8.01 -8.20 -11.91
N PRO A 286 9.36 -8.10 -11.97
CA PRO A 286 10.23 -9.15 -12.47
C PRO A 286 10.66 -10.17 -11.40
N GLY A 287 11.39 -11.21 -11.81
CA GLY A 287 12.18 -12.06 -10.89
C GLY A 287 11.40 -12.99 -9.96
N LEU A 288 10.16 -13.33 -10.33
CA LEU A 288 9.27 -14.13 -9.49
C LEU A 288 9.49 -15.63 -9.73
N ASP A 289 9.54 -16.41 -8.65
CA ASP A 289 9.80 -17.84 -8.74
C ASP A 289 8.65 -18.60 -9.43
N PRO A 290 8.97 -19.57 -10.30
CA PRO A 290 7.97 -20.46 -10.88
C PRO A 290 7.32 -21.34 -9.79
N ALA A 291 6.07 -21.74 -10.02
CA ALA A 291 5.29 -22.60 -9.11
C ALA A 291 5.19 -22.07 -7.67
N THR A 292 5.25 -20.75 -7.51
CA THR A 292 4.99 -20.06 -6.23
C THR A 292 3.77 -19.15 -6.37
N THR A 293 3.15 -18.88 -5.23
CA THR A 293 1.91 -18.10 -5.17
C THR A 293 2.19 -16.70 -4.62
N TRP A 294 1.65 -15.68 -5.28
CA TRP A 294 1.89 -14.28 -4.98
C TRP A 294 0.59 -13.51 -4.81
N THR A 295 0.54 -12.56 -3.88
CA THR A 295 -0.52 -11.53 -3.82
C THR A 295 -0.02 -10.25 -4.49
N LEU A 296 -0.94 -9.43 -4.99
CA LEU A 296 -0.63 -8.10 -5.50
C LEU A 296 -1.39 -7.03 -4.72
N GLU A 297 -0.67 -5.99 -4.33
CA GLU A 297 -1.14 -4.84 -3.55
C GLU A 297 -0.85 -3.57 -4.37
N PHE A 298 -1.76 -2.61 -4.36
CA PHE A 298 -1.65 -1.34 -5.07
C PHE A 298 -1.90 -0.22 -4.05
N GLU A 299 -0.87 0.53 -3.71
CA GLU A 299 -0.94 1.51 -2.63
C GLU A 299 -0.49 2.91 -3.06
N GLN A 300 -0.89 3.88 -2.24
CA GLN A 300 -0.46 5.25 -2.39
C GLN A 300 0.99 5.39 -1.92
N ILE A 301 1.80 6.08 -2.71
CA ILE A 301 3.11 6.56 -2.27
C ILE A 301 2.89 7.74 -1.32
N PRO A 302 3.37 7.70 -0.07
CA PRO A 302 3.25 8.82 0.87
C PRO A 302 3.85 10.11 0.29
N THR A 303 3.18 11.25 0.53
CA THR A 303 3.58 12.54 -0.05
C THR A 303 4.96 13.04 0.41
N ASP A 304 5.49 12.48 1.49
CA ASP A 304 6.80 12.81 2.03
C ASP A 304 7.94 12.23 1.18
N PHE A 305 7.67 11.23 0.34
CA PHE A 305 8.60 10.74 -0.69
C PHE A 305 8.60 11.70 -1.89
N SER A 306 9.30 12.82 -1.74
CA SER A 306 9.43 13.86 -2.76
C SER A 306 10.88 14.32 -2.94
N GLY A 307 11.17 15.00 -4.05
CA GLY A 307 12.51 15.49 -4.37
C GLY A 307 13.52 14.35 -4.49
N GLY A 308 14.67 14.48 -3.82
CA GLY A 308 15.74 13.48 -3.83
C GLY A 308 15.36 12.13 -3.22
N SER A 309 14.22 12.05 -2.50
CA SER A 309 13.66 10.81 -1.94
C SER A 309 12.36 10.40 -2.62
N SER A 310 12.07 10.95 -3.80
CA SER A 310 10.91 10.55 -4.60
C SER A 310 10.99 9.10 -5.01
N VAL A 311 9.82 8.49 -5.21
CA VAL A 311 9.68 7.10 -5.62
C VAL A 311 8.86 7.08 -6.91
N GLY A 312 9.51 6.74 -8.01
CA GLY A 312 8.85 6.61 -9.29
C GLY A 312 8.61 7.90 -10.09
N PRO A 313 7.80 7.82 -11.16
CA PRO A 313 7.74 8.83 -12.21
C PRO A 313 7.08 10.16 -11.84
N ILE A 314 6.41 10.25 -10.68
CA ILE A 314 5.58 11.40 -10.32
C ILE A 314 6.05 11.97 -8.98
N ASP A 315 6.57 13.20 -9.04
CA ASP A 315 7.00 13.99 -7.88
C ASP A 315 6.37 15.40 -7.95
N PRO A 316 5.55 15.82 -6.96
CA PRO A 316 5.16 15.07 -5.75
C PRO A 316 4.22 13.89 -6.05
N PRO A 317 4.20 12.85 -5.19
CA PRO A 317 3.37 11.65 -5.39
C PRO A 317 1.89 11.91 -5.70
N LEU A 318 1.31 11.07 -6.56
CA LEU A 318 -0.12 11.09 -6.87
C LEU A 318 -0.96 10.72 -5.63
N THR A 319 -1.99 11.52 -5.33
CA THR A 319 -3.00 11.14 -4.34
C THR A 319 -4.00 10.17 -4.97
N LEU A 320 -4.15 8.97 -4.41
CA LEU A 320 -5.10 7.98 -4.90
C LEU A 320 -6.54 8.31 -4.48
N PRO A 321 -7.55 7.94 -5.29
CA PRO A 321 -8.96 8.24 -5.01
C PRO A 321 -9.56 7.40 -3.86
N ALA A 322 -8.86 6.37 -3.41
CA ALA A 322 -9.24 5.43 -2.37
C ALA A 322 -7.98 4.82 -1.70
N PRO A 323 -8.11 4.15 -0.53
CA PRO A 323 -7.03 3.39 0.11
C PRO A 323 -6.45 2.28 -0.78
N ALA A 324 -5.42 1.60 -0.27
CA ALA A 324 -4.76 0.50 -0.98
C ALA A 324 -5.75 -0.56 -1.49
N GLU A 325 -5.48 -1.07 -2.70
CA GLU A 325 -6.26 -2.06 -3.41
C GLU A 325 -5.49 -3.38 -3.49
N TYR A 326 -6.20 -4.51 -3.50
CA TYR A 326 -5.63 -5.85 -3.62
C TYR A 326 -6.33 -6.57 -4.74
N ILE A 327 -5.61 -7.31 -5.59
CA ILE A 327 -6.33 -8.06 -6.64
C ILE A 327 -7.16 -9.16 -6.02
N ASN A 328 -8.47 -9.16 -6.24
CA ASN A 328 -9.37 -10.21 -5.77
C ASN A 328 -9.68 -11.31 -6.82
N GLU A 329 -9.37 -11.14 -8.11
CA GLU A 329 -9.66 -12.15 -9.15
C GLU A 329 -8.69 -12.09 -10.35
N PRO A 330 -8.24 -13.23 -10.91
CA PRO A 330 -7.42 -13.21 -12.11
C PRO A 330 -8.20 -12.69 -13.31
N LEU A 331 -7.77 -11.55 -13.85
CA LEU A 331 -8.28 -10.94 -15.09
C LEU A 331 -9.69 -10.29 -14.99
N VAL A 332 -10.23 -10.11 -13.78
CA VAL A 332 -11.59 -9.57 -13.56
C VAL A 332 -11.66 -8.75 -12.27
N GLU A 333 -11.03 -7.57 -12.22
CA GLU A 333 -11.13 -6.72 -11.01
C GLU A 333 -12.53 -6.11 -10.84
N THR A 334 -12.89 -5.87 -9.58
CA THR A 334 -14.05 -5.06 -9.20
C THR A 334 -13.65 -4.00 -8.17
N ASN A 335 -14.46 -2.95 -8.05
CA ASN A 335 -14.15 -1.69 -7.40
C ASN A 335 -14.16 -1.65 -5.84
N SER A 336 -13.81 -2.74 -5.13
CA SER A 336 -13.47 -2.67 -3.68
C SER A 336 -12.91 -3.96 -3.08
N ASP A 337 -11.60 -4.00 -2.79
CA ASP A 337 -10.98 -5.23 -2.25
C ASP A 337 -10.11 -5.04 -0.98
N PRO A 338 -10.52 -5.58 0.19
CA PRO A 338 -9.61 -5.67 1.34
C PRO A 338 -8.58 -6.80 1.20
N ILE A 339 -7.46 -6.69 1.95
CA ILE A 339 -6.37 -7.70 1.98
C ILE A 339 -6.86 -9.13 2.20
N GLU A 340 -7.94 -9.30 2.96
CA GLU A 340 -8.56 -10.58 3.30
C GLU A 340 -9.16 -11.32 2.08
N ILE A 341 -9.37 -10.62 0.96
CA ILE A 341 -9.85 -11.19 -0.30
C ILE A 341 -8.82 -11.15 -1.43
N SER A 342 -7.55 -10.81 -1.12
CA SER A 342 -6.47 -10.86 -2.11
C SER A 342 -6.37 -12.26 -2.70
N THR A 343 -6.62 -12.37 -4.00
CA THR A 343 -6.36 -13.59 -4.74
C THR A 343 -4.87 -13.77 -4.92
N SER A 344 -4.46 -14.98 -4.57
CA SER A 344 -3.09 -15.41 -4.75
C SER A 344 -2.93 -16.03 -6.16
N PHE A 345 -1.90 -15.59 -6.88
CA PHE A 345 -1.59 -16.03 -8.23
C PHE A 345 -0.48 -17.05 -8.21
N GLU A 346 -0.78 -18.29 -8.61
CA GLU A 346 0.26 -19.28 -8.83
C GLU A 346 0.92 -19.09 -10.21
N LEU A 347 2.24 -18.90 -10.22
CA LEU A 347 3.02 -18.74 -11.45
C LEU A 347 3.46 -20.10 -12.02
N THR A 348 2.48 -20.94 -12.38
CA THR A 348 2.74 -22.30 -12.89
C THR A 348 3.28 -22.37 -14.32
N THR A 349 2.99 -21.38 -15.16
CA THR A 349 3.40 -21.36 -16.57
C THR A 349 3.80 -19.95 -17.02
N GLY A 350 5.10 -19.68 -17.05
CA GLY A 350 5.64 -18.40 -17.55
C GLY A 350 5.20 -17.16 -16.76
N SER A 351 5.57 -16.00 -17.30
CA SER A 351 5.06 -14.70 -16.84
C SER A 351 3.56 -14.55 -17.07
N ARG A 352 2.89 -13.86 -16.15
CA ARG A 352 1.49 -13.44 -16.29
C ARG A 352 1.42 -12.00 -16.79
N THR A 353 0.59 -11.77 -17.81
CA THR A 353 0.39 -10.46 -18.45
C THR A 353 -1.09 -10.10 -18.47
N GLY A 354 -1.41 -8.80 -18.50
CA GLY A 354 -2.79 -8.32 -18.58
C GLY A 354 -3.52 -8.36 -17.23
N ILE A 355 -2.76 -8.35 -16.13
CA ILE A 355 -3.28 -8.27 -14.77
C ILE A 355 -3.54 -6.79 -14.47
N ASN A 356 -4.63 -6.24 -15.00
CA ASN A 356 -4.95 -4.83 -14.82
C ASN A 356 -5.61 -4.60 -13.46
N ALA A 357 -5.23 -3.55 -12.73
CA ALA A 357 -5.87 -3.14 -11.49
C ALA A 357 -6.83 -1.98 -11.75
N TYR A 358 -8.07 -2.08 -11.27
CA TYR A 358 -9.06 -1.01 -11.36
C TYR A 358 -9.25 -0.41 -9.98
N LEU A 359 -8.60 0.73 -9.73
CA LEU A 359 -8.68 1.40 -8.44
C LEU A 359 -10.14 1.77 -8.11
N ASN A 360 -10.46 1.66 -6.83
CA ASN A 360 -11.82 1.92 -6.34
C ASN A 360 -12.23 3.37 -6.54
N ALA A 361 -13.45 3.56 -7.01
CA ALA A 361 -14.10 4.86 -6.91
C ALA A 361 -14.19 5.23 -5.43
N SER A 362 -13.95 6.50 -5.10
CA SER A 362 -14.35 7.05 -3.82
C SER A 362 -15.84 6.74 -3.63
N TYR A 363 -16.19 5.81 -2.74
CA TYR A 363 -17.61 5.54 -2.47
C TYR A 363 -18.25 6.84 -1.96
N PRO A 364 -19.41 7.29 -2.45
CA PRO A 364 -20.16 8.35 -1.80
C PRO A 364 -20.86 7.79 -0.56
N ALA A 365 -20.11 7.24 0.40
CA ALA A 365 -20.67 6.87 1.69
C ALA A 365 -20.59 8.11 2.60
N ALA A 366 -21.63 8.93 2.54
CA ALA A 366 -21.88 9.92 3.57
C ALA A 366 -22.09 9.19 4.91
N ILE A 367 -21.31 9.52 5.94
CA ILE A 367 -21.61 9.13 7.31
C ILE A 367 -22.46 10.25 7.92
N ASN A 368 -23.60 9.90 8.50
CA ASN A 368 -24.40 10.84 9.30
C ASN A 368 -24.04 10.62 10.77
N VAL A 369 -23.43 11.61 11.41
CA VAL A 369 -23.28 11.66 12.87
C VAL A 369 -24.19 12.73 13.42
N SER A 370 -24.91 12.35 14.46
CA SER A 370 -25.76 13.25 15.22
C SER A 370 -25.52 12.96 16.70
N GLU A 371 -25.56 14.00 17.51
CA GLU A 371 -25.80 13.85 18.93
C GLU A 371 -27.24 13.34 19.12
N VAL A 372 -27.43 12.24 19.82
CA VAL A 372 -28.75 11.63 19.98
C VAL A 372 -28.87 10.98 21.33
N ASP A 373 -30.00 11.24 21.98
CA ASP A 373 -30.45 10.46 23.11
C ASP A 373 -30.61 8.98 22.67
N PRO A 374 -29.93 8.01 23.31
CA PRO A 374 -30.19 6.60 23.05
C PRO A 374 -31.66 6.24 23.34
N PRO A 375 -32.26 5.29 22.60
CA PRO A 375 -33.65 4.91 22.78
C PRO A 375 -33.93 4.45 24.22
N GLY A 376 -34.81 5.19 24.92
CA GLY A 376 -35.20 4.88 26.31
C GLY A 376 -34.66 5.85 27.37
N PHE A 377 -33.89 6.87 26.98
CA PHE A 377 -33.37 7.91 27.86
C PHE A 377 -33.79 9.31 27.37
N THR A 378 -33.86 10.29 28.27
CA THR A 378 -34.17 11.70 27.95
C THR A 378 -33.12 12.57 28.59
N PHE A 379 -32.42 13.39 27.80
CA PHE A 379 -31.40 14.31 28.27
C PHE A 379 -31.82 15.78 28.07
N PRO A 380 -31.30 16.74 28.85
CA PRO A 380 -31.56 18.15 28.67
C PRO A 380 -30.38 18.83 27.95
N GLY A 381 -30.35 18.82 26.60
CA GLY A 381 -29.28 19.47 25.82
C GLY A 381 -29.70 19.86 24.40
N GLU A 382 -29.11 20.95 23.87
CA GLU A 382 -29.38 21.48 22.51
C GLU A 382 -28.60 20.71 21.45
N ALA A 383 -29.27 20.27 20.37
CA ALA A 383 -28.68 19.47 19.31
C ALA A 383 -27.58 20.20 18.51
N MET A 384 -26.37 19.64 18.44
CA MET A 384 -25.33 20.06 17.50
C MET A 384 -25.55 19.53 16.06
N GLU A 385 -25.02 20.27 15.08
CA GLU A 385 -25.20 20.10 13.64
C GLU A 385 -24.55 18.82 13.08
N ILE A 386 -25.27 18.13 12.19
CA ILE A 386 -24.84 16.91 11.50
C ILE A 386 -23.65 17.20 10.59
N LYS A 387 -22.47 16.63 10.88
CA LYS A 387 -21.32 16.66 9.98
C LYS A 387 -21.30 15.41 9.09
N THR A 388 -21.23 15.62 7.78
CA THR A 388 -21.10 14.55 6.79
C THR A 388 -19.61 14.31 6.49
N ALA A 389 -19.10 13.10 6.73
CA ALA A 389 -17.70 12.74 6.40
C ALA A 389 -17.62 11.82 5.15
N LYS A 390 -16.46 11.83 4.48
CA LYS A 390 -16.13 11.03 3.28
C LYS A 390 -15.41 9.72 3.68
N PRO A 391 -15.27 8.72 2.78
CA PRO A 391 -14.50 7.50 3.07
C PRO A 391 -13.00 7.76 3.19
N GLY A 392 -12.31 6.97 4.03
CA GLY A 392 -10.90 7.21 4.40
C GLY A 392 -10.70 8.47 5.25
N SER A 393 -11.79 9.15 5.63
CA SER A 393 -11.72 10.29 6.52
C SER A 393 -11.65 9.81 7.95
N VAL A 394 -10.56 10.14 8.60
CA VAL A 394 -10.51 10.39 10.04
C VAL A 394 -11.69 11.32 10.36
N MET A 395 -12.69 10.81 11.08
CA MET A 395 -13.80 11.65 11.52
C MET A 395 -13.41 12.29 12.83
N THR A 396 -13.22 13.60 12.83
CA THR A 396 -12.86 14.36 14.02
C THR A 396 -14.06 15.15 14.54
N ILE A 397 -14.41 14.90 15.80
CA ILE A 397 -15.48 15.57 16.54
C ILE A 397 -14.81 16.29 17.72
N SER A 398 -15.11 17.59 17.89
CA SER A 398 -14.69 18.32 19.08
C SER A 398 -15.87 18.38 20.05
N GLY A 399 -15.62 18.06 21.31
CA GLY A 399 -16.61 18.09 22.38
C GLY A 399 -16.04 18.71 23.66
N ASN A 400 -16.92 18.92 24.64
CA ASN A 400 -16.56 19.46 25.95
C ASN A 400 -17.41 18.74 26.99
N ALA A 401 -16.82 17.81 27.72
CA ALA A 401 -17.53 17.04 28.73
C ALA A 401 -17.42 17.79 30.07
N LEU A 402 -18.54 18.33 30.58
CA LEU A 402 -18.58 19.01 31.88
C LEU A 402 -19.35 18.19 32.91
N GLN A 403 -18.77 18.11 34.11
CA GLN A 403 -19.39 17.40 35.22
C GLN A 403 -20.81 17.95 35.50
N GLY A 404 -21.81 17.05 35.45
CA GLY A 404 -23.21 17.36 35.72
C GLY A 404 -24.06 17.68 34.49
N GLU A 405 -23.49 17.66 33.29
CA GLU A 405 -24.25 17.70 32.03
C GLU A 405 -24.84 16.32 31.66
N GLY A 406 -24.27 15.24 32.18
CA GLY A 406 -24.74 13.88 31.96
C GLY A 406 -26.10 13.57 32.61
N GLY A 407 -26.94 12.84 31.88
CA GLY A 407 -28.11 12.17 32.45
C GLY A 407 -27.69 10.99 33.34
N ASN A 408 -28.56 10.60 34.30
CA ASN A 408 -28.34 9.51 35.28
C ASN A 408 -28.21 8.11 34.62
N VAL A 409 -27.14 7.88 33.87
CA VAL A 409 -26.84 6.60 33.24
C VAL A 409 -25.54 6.08 33.87
N ASP A 410 -25.71 5.52 35.07
CA ASP A 410 -24.65 4.84 35.82
C ASP A 410 -24.39 3.47 35.18
N LEU A 411 -23.36 3.41 34.33
CA LEU A 411 -23.00 2.17 33.61
C LEU A 411 -21.74 1.51 34.17
N LEU A 412 -20.97 2.20 35.02
CA LEU A 412 -19.62 1.77 35.45
C LEU A 412 -19.34 1.97 36.95
N GLY A 413 -20.38 2.03 37.79
CA GLY A 413 -20.20 2.05 39.25
C GLY A 413 -19.97 3.44 39.83
N GLY A 414 -20.64 4.45 39.29
CA GLY A 414 -20.82 5.76 39.93
C GLY A 414 -20.67 6.98 39.04
N ASP A 415 -20.01 6.87 37.88
CA ASP A 415 -19.69 8.03 37.02
C ASP A 415 -20.73 8.19 35.89
N PRO A 416 -21.35 9.37 35.72
CA PRO A 416 -22.29 9.64 34.63
C PRO A 416 -21.56 9.85 33.29
N ILE A 417 -22.22 9.59 32.16
CA ILE A 417 -21.72 9.93 30.83
C ILE A 417 -22.24 11.31 30.44
N GLU A 418 -21.33 12.25 30.20
CA GLU A 418 -21.61 13.63 29.84
C GLU A 418 -22.01 13.79 28.38
N ASP A 419 -21.27 13.20 27.43
CA ASP A 419 -21.52 13.36 26.00
C ASP A 419 -21.83 12.04 25.30
N TRP A 420 -22.84 12.03 24.42
CA TRP A 420 -23.22 10.87 23.60
C TRP A 420 -23.21 11.17 22.11
N TYR A 421 -22.48 10.35 21.35
CA TYR A 421 -22.45 10.41 19.89
C TYR A 421 -23.11 9.17 19.32
N ALA A 422 -24.11 9.34 18.44
CA ALA A 422 -24.64 8.21 17.69
C ALA A 422 -24.01 8.16 16.30
N PHE A 423 -23.58 6.96 15.94
CA PHE A 423 -22.99 6.64 14.67
C PHE A 423 -23.90 5.66 13.93
N LYS A 424 -24.34 6.04 12.74
CA LYS A 424 -25.10 5.16 11.84
C LYS A 424 -24.49 5.18 10.46
N PRO A 425 -23.87 4.09 10.01
CA PRO A 425 -23.28 4.08 8.68
C PRO A 425 -24.38 3.86 7.64
N ASN A 426 -24.21 4.40 6.43
CA ASN A 426 -25.13 4.14 5.30
C ASN A 426 -24.73 2.87 4.51
N THR A 427 -23.59 2.26 4.83
CA THR A 427 -23.04 1.02 4.24
C THR A 427 -22.33 0.24 5.36
N ALA A 428 -22.14 -1.08 5.24
CA ALA A 428 -21.41 -1.82 6.28
C ALA A 428 -20.00 -1.23 6.48
N MET A 429 -19.62 -0.96 7.73
CA MET A 429 -18.35 -0.34 8.07
C MET A 429 -17.73 -1.05 9.26
N ARG A 430 -16.47 -1.47 9.12
CA ARG A 430 -15.65 -1.95 10.24
C ARG A 430 -14.99 -0.74 10.87
N ILE A 431 -15.38 -0.39 12.09
CA ILE A 431 -14.57 0.54 12.89
C ILE A 431 -13.28 -0.21 13.22
N THR A 432 -12.14 0.45 13.07
CA THR A 432 -10.81 -0.11 13.34
C THR A 432 -10.14 0.60 14.51
N ARG A 433 -10.44 1.89 14.69
CA ARG A 433 -9.83 2.71 15.74
C ARG A 433 -10.79 3.81 16.19
N ILE A 434 -10.84 4.06 17.48
CA ILE A 434 -11.44 5.27 18.04
C ILE A 434 -10.40 5.89 18.97
N THR A 435 -10.03 7.13 18.68
CA THR A 435 -9.08 7.92 19.45
C THR A 435 -9.83 9.02 20.19
N LEU A 436 -9.54 9.20 21.47
CA LEU A 436 -9.99 10.33 22.26
C LEU A 436 -8.76 11.11 22.74
N GLN A 437 -8.71 12.38 22.41
CA GLN A 437 -7.59 13.26 22.73
C GLN A 437 -8.08 14.47 23.54
N PRO A 438 -7.73 14.59 24.83
CA PRO A 438 -7.98 15.79 25.62
C PRO A 438 -7.26 17.00 25.03
N ALA A 439 -7.82 18.21 25.21
CA ALA A 439 -7.12 19.44 24.85
C ALA A 439 -5.93 19.69 25.80
N ALA A 440 -4.87 20.29 25.27
CA ALA A 440 -3.65 20.53 26.03
C ALA A 440 -3.92 21.42 27.26
N GLY A 441 -3.65 20.88 28.46
CA GLY A 441 -3.81 21.58 29.74
C GLY A 441 -5.10 21.26 30.50
N ASP A 442 -5.97 20.40 29.95
CA ASP A 442 -7.17 19.91 30.65
C ASP A 442 -6.84 18.63 31.46
N ASP A 443 -6.96 18.68 32.79
CA ASP A 443 -6.79 17.54 33.72
C ASP A 443 -8.11 16.76 33.81
N SER A 444 -8.45 15.96 32.78
CA SER A 444 -9.69 15.16 32.79
C SER A 444 -9.46 13.71 32.42
N ASP A 445 -9.92 12.81 33.29
CA ASP A 445 -10.00 11.37 33.04
C ASP A 445 -11.22 11.12 32.15
N LEU A 446 -10.99 10.71 30.91
CA LEU A 446 -12.05 10.46 29.93
C LEU A 446 -12.22 8.96 29.62
N TYR A 447 -13.48 8.51 29.51
CA TYR A 447 -13.82 7.12 29.16
C TYR A 447 -14.58 7.00 27.85
N LEU A 448 -14.43 5.85 27.18
CA LEU A 448 -15.09 5.54 25.92
C LEU A 448 -15.97 4.28 26.06
N CYS A 449 -17.27 4.39 25.76
CA CYS A 449 -18.20 3.26 25.83
C CYS A 449 -18.94 3.03 24.50
N THR A 450 -19.32 1.78 24.20
CA THR A 450 -20.12 1.46 23.01
C THR A 450 -21.41 0.71 23.31
N PHE A 451 -22.48 1.04 22.59
CA PHE A 451 -23.80 0.41 22.71
C PHE A 451 -24.35 -0.01 21.34
N ASP A 452 -24.80 -1.26 21.21
CA ASP A 452 -25.35 -1.84 19.96
C ASP A 452 -26.88 -1.92 19.91
N GLY A 453 -27.57 -1.35 20.91
CA GLY A 453 -29.02 -1.43 21.07
C GLY A 453 -29.51 -2.58 21.95
N SER A 454 -28.63 -3.50 22.37
CA SER A 454 -28.98 -4.66 23.22
C SER A 454 -28.00 -4.95 24.35
N THR A 455 -26.70 -4.72 24.15
CA THR A 455 -25.63 -5.01 25.11
C THR A 455 -24.61 -3.87 25.11
N LEU A 456 -24.20 -3.43 26.31
CA LEU A 456 -23.08 -2.49 26.45
C LEU A 456 -21.76 -3.26 26.34
N LYS A 457 -20.85 -2.80 25.48
CA LYS A 457 -19.47 -3.30 25.45
C LYS A 457 -18.54 -2.16 25.84
N THR A 458 -17.87 -2.30 26.98
CA THR A 458 -16.75 -1.46 27.38
C THR A 458 -15.52 -1.84 26.55
N ALA A 459 -14.89 -0.87 25.89
CA ALA A 459 -13.50 -1.05 25.51
C ALA A 459 -12.66 -0.79 26.77
N ASP A 460 -11.83 -1.78 27.12
CA ASP A 460 -10.84 -1.73 28.20
C ASP A 460 -9.76 -0.67 27.89
N ALA A 461 -10.01 0.60 28.20
CA ALA A 461 -8.97 1.60 28.32
C ALA A 461 -9.41 2.69 29.30
N SER A 462 -8.97 2.58 30.56
CA SER A 462 -8.97 3.68 31.52
C SER A 462 -7.56 4.29 31.53
N LEU A 463 -7.42 5.58 31.22
CA LEU A 463 -6.17 6.31 31.49
C LEU A 463 -6.41 7.18 32.72
N ASN A 464 -5.73 6.88 33.83
CA ASN A 464 -5.59 7.83 34.94
C ASN A 464 -4.51 8.83 34.53
N ILE A 465 -4.88 10.04 34.17
CA ILE A 465 -3.90 11.06 33.77
C ILE A 465 -3.58 11.92 35.00
N GLY A 466 -2.52 11.54 35.72
CA GLY A 466 -1.92 12.43 36.71
C GLY A 466 -1.38 13.69 36.02
N GLN A 467 -1.64 14.86 36.63
CA GLN A 467 -1.35 16.21 36.13
C GLN A 467 -0.16 16.31 35.15
N GLY A 468 -0.47 16.73 33.91
CA GLY A 468 0.53 17.25 32.96
C GLY A 468 1.00 16.34 31.82
N VAL A 469 0.25 15.32 31.42
CA VAL A 469 0.57 14.47 30.25
C VAL A 469 -0.54 14.58 29.20
N THR A 470 -0.19 14.91 27.95
CA THR A 470 -1.09 15.04 26.79
C THR A 470 -1.16 13.74 25.97
N ASP A 471 -1.32 12.59 26.62
CA ASP A 471 -1.31 11.31 25.91
C ASP A 471 -2.68 11.00 25.27
N GLU A 472 -2.62 10.50 24.04
CA GLU A 472 -3.76 10.09 23.21
C GLU A 472 -4.36 8.77 23.73
N ILE A 473 -5.69 8.71 23.97
CA ILE A 473 -6.38 7.47 24.32
C ILE A 473 -6.85 6.81 23.03
N THR A 474 -6.16 5.75 22.57
CA THR A 474 -6.61 4.95 21.43
C THR A 474 -7.27 3.66 21.92
N GLY A 475 -8.58 3.52 21.68
CA GLY A 475 -9.27 2.25 21.78
C GLY A 475 -9.24 1.52 20.43
N VAL A 476 -8.77 0.28 20.42
CA VAL A 476 -8.92 -0.60 19.24
C VAL A 476 -10.31 -1.22 19.30
N PHE A 477 -11.19 -0.73 18.43
CA PHE A 477 -12.50 -1.31 18.22
C PHE A 477 -12.42 -2.14 16.96
N ASP A 478 -12.57 -3.45 17.08
CA ASP A 478 -12.70 -4.33 15.92
C ASP A 478 -14.15 -4.79 15.82
N THR A 479 -15.02 -3.89 15.35
CA THR A 479 -16.45 -4.17 15.23
C THR A 479 -16.99 -3.69 13.90
N THR A 480 -17.87 -4.47 13.30
CA THR A 480 -18.56 -4.13 12.05
C THR A 480 -19.97 -3.64 12.34
N LEU A 481 -20.29 -2.44 11.87
CA LEU A 481 -21.59 -1.81 11.96
C LEU A 481 -22.32 -1.87 10.62
N PHE A 482 -23.56 -2.35 10.64
CA PHE A 482 -24.41 -2.47 9.46
C PHE A 482 -25.36 -1.26 9.30
N PRO A 483 -25.91 -0.99 8.08
CA PRO A 483 -26.72 0.22 7.83
C PRO A 483 -27.98 0.40 8.67
N ASN A 484 -28.44 -0.68 9.30
CA ASN A 484 -29.60 -0.72 10.19
C ASN A 484 -29.22 -0.69 11.67
N GLN A 485 -27.93 -0.65 12.00
CA GLN A 485 -27.41 -0.56 13.35
C GLN A 485 -26.96 0.86 13.64
N THR A 486 -27.18 1.28 14.88
CA THR A 486 -26.63 2.52 15.42
C THR A 486 -25.67 2.11 16.53
N ALA A 487 -24.42 2.55 16.42
CA ALA A 487 -23.50 2.52 17.55
C ALA A 487 -23.61 3.82 18.32
N TYR A 488 -23.43 3.75 19.63
CA TYR A 488 -23.28 4.94 20.46
C TYR A 488 -21.88 4.98 21.01
N ILE A 489 -21.30 6.17 21.10
CA ILE A 489 -20.02 6.44 21.73
C ILE A 489 -20.28 7.43 22.85
N GLY A 490 -20.04 7.03 24.09
CA GLY A 490 -20.14 7.94 25.24
C GLY A 490 -18.75 8.41 25.67
N VAL A 491 -18.64 9.71 25.97
CA VAL A 491 -17.47 10.32 26.61
C VAL A 491 -17.87 10.75 28.02
N SER A 492 -17.09 10.32 29.02
CA SER A 492 -17.39 10.58 30.43
C SER A 492 -16.22 11.20 31.18
N THR A 493 -16.47 12.00 32.22
CA THR A 493 -15.46 12.53 33.16
C THR A 493 -15.48 11.79 34.50
N TYR A 494 -14.32 11.63 35.14
CA TYR A 494 -14.23 11.00 36.47
C TYR A 494 -14.89 11.87 37.57
N THR A 495 -15.58 11.24 38.54
CA THR A 495 -16.23 11.97 39.64
C THR A 495 -15.24 12.82 40.43
N GLY A 496 -15.42 14.14 40.35
CA GLY A 496 -14.68 15.13 41.14
C GLY A 496 -13.86 16.10 40.29
N GLU A 497 -13.73 15.83 38.99
CA GLU A 497 -12.99 16.68 38.05
C GLU A 497 -13.89 17.69 37.34
N PRO A 498 -13.37 18.88 36.97
CA PRO A 498 -14.17 19.97 36.39
C PRO A 498 -14.63 19.72 34.96
N GLY A 499 -14.15 18.65 34.31
CA GLY A 499 -14.38 18.38 32.88
C GLY A 499 -13.36 19.03 31.96
N GLY A 500 -13.42 18.72 30.66
CA GLY A 500 -12.39 19.12 29.70
C GLY A 500 -12.84 19.09 28.24
N ASN A 501 -12.16 19.88 27.41
CA ASN A 501 -12.33 19.82 25.97
C ASN A 501 -11.63 18.57 25.42
N TYR A 502 -12.18 17.99 24.38
CA TYR A 502 -11.57 16.84 23.73
C TYR A 502 -11.84 16.83 22.23
N THR A 503 -11.03 16.01 21.56
CA THR A 503 -11.17 15.65 20.17
C THR A 503 -11.36 14.13 20.08
N LEU A 504 -12.52 13.72 19.59
CA LEU A 504 -12.84 12.33 19.30
C LEU A 504 -12.61 12.05 17.81
N THR A 505 -11.76 11.08 17.52
CA THR A 505 -11.41 10.63 16.19
C THR A 505 -11.93 9.21 15.97
N ILE A 506 -12.68 8.97 14.90
CA ILE A 506 -13.16 7.63 14.53
C ILE A 506 -12.59 7.25 13.16
N GLU A 507 -12.01 6.06 13.09
CA GLU A 507 -11.49 5.46 11.86
C GLU A 507 -12.23 4.16 11.56
N GLY A 508 -12.58 3.97 10.29
CA GLY A 508 -13.20 2.73 9.84
C GLY A 508 -12.90 2.44 8.37
N THR A 509 -12.96 1.15 8.04
CA THR A 509 -12.86 0.63 6.69
C THR A 509 -14.25 0.20 6.22
N PHE A 510 -14.59 0.56 4.99
CA PHE A 510 -15.80 0.04 4.36
C PHE A 510 -15.45 -1.34 3.81
N SER A 511 -16.19 -2.35 4.26
CA SER A 511 -15.91 -3.71 3.86
C SER A 511 -16.90 -4.14 2.78
N SER A 512 -16.37 -4.42 1.57
CA SER A 512 -17.12 -5.13 0.53
C SER A 512 -17.28 -6.63 0.84
N ILE A 513 -16.57 -7.16 1.85
CA ILE A 513 -16.57 -8.60 2.19
C ILE A 513 -17.96 -9.10 2.56
N ASP A 514 -18.85 -8.21 3.03
CA ASP A 514 -20.18 -8.57 3.53
C ASP A 514 -21.29 -8.52 2.48
N SER A 515 -20.93 -8.51 1.20
CA SER A 515 -21.88 -8.57 0.08
C SER A 515 -21.72 -9.88 -0.73
N VAL A 516 -22.84 -10.60 -0.88
CA VAL A 516 -22.96 -11.66 -1.89
C VAL A 516 -23.07 -10.97 -3.24
N ALA A 517 -22.02 -11.05 -4.07
CA ALA A 517 -22.08 -10.62 -5.46
C ALA A 517 -22.37 -11.84 -6.34
N LEU A 518 -23.07 -11.65 -7.46
CA LEU A 518 -23.46 -12.72 -8.37
C LEU A 518 -22.80 -12.44 -9.72
N ASP A 519 -21.88 -13.29 -10.15
CA ASP A 519 -20.98 -13.00 -11.28
C ASP A 519 -21.65 -13.32 -12.62
N SER A 520 -22.35 -14.46 -12.70
CA SER A 520 -23.07 -14.90 -13.91
C SER A 520 -23.88 -16.19 -13.70
N ILE A 521 -24.81 -16.44 -14.62
CA ILE A 521 -25.31 -17.78 -14.92
C ILE A 521 -24.48 -18.29 -16.12
N PRO A 522 -23.74 -19.41 -16.00
CA PRO A 522 -22.98 -19.97 -17.12
C PRO A 522 -23.89 -20.21 -18.33
N GLY A 523 -23.58 -19.56 -19.46
CA GLY A 523 -24.40 -19.59 -20.68
C GLY A 523 -25.36 -18.40 -20.89
N GLY A 524 -25.45 -17.48 -19.93
CA GLY A 524 -26.21 -16.22 -20.05
C GLY A 524 -27.73 -16.38 -20.09
N ALA A 525 -28.25 -17.61 -20.07
CA ALA A 525 -29.66 -17.93 -20.05
C ALA A 525 -29.92 -19.14 -19.15
N ILE A 526 -31.09 -19.18 -18.51
CA ILE A 526 -31.59 -20.39 -17.86
C ILE A 526 -32.20 -21.27 -18.95
N ASP A 527 -31.69 -22.49 -19.12
CA ASP A 527 -32.36 -23.48 -19.95
C ASP A 527 -33.47 -24.15 -19.12
N ALA A 528 -34.72 -23.82 -19.40
CA ALA A 528 -35.85 -24.43 -18.69
C ALA A 528 -36.00 -25.94 -18.99
N GLY A 529 -35.33 -26.44 -20.03
CA GLY A 529 -35.33 -27.85 -20.43
C GLY A 529 -34.27 -28.72 -19.75
N SER A 530 -33.20 -28.13 -19.20
CA SER A 530 -32.10 -28.89 -18.57
C SER A 530 -32.43 -29.44 -17.18
N GLY A 531 -33.51 -28.96 -16.56
CA GLY A 531 -33.92 -29.32 -15.19
C GLY A 531 -33.02 -28.75 -14.09
N SER A 532 -31.92 -28.08 -14.43
CA SER A 532 -31.05 -27.38 -13.48
C SER A 532 -30.16 -26.33 -14.14
N PHE A 533 -29.72 -25.34 -13.38
CA PHE A 533 -28.72 -24.38 -13.79
C PHE A 533 -27.74 -24.09 -12.64
N THR A 534 -26.58 -23.53 -12.97
CA THR A 534 -25.57 -23.13 -11.99
C THR A 534 -25.62 -21.62 -11.79
N ILE A 535 -25.51 -21.17 -10.54
CA ILE A 535 -25.29 -19.77 -10.19
C ILE A 535 -23.85 -19.66 -9.69
N LYS A 536 -23.09 -18.74 -10.28
CA LYS A 536 -21.78 -18.33 -9.78
C LYS A 536 -21.86 -16.96 -9.12
N GLY A 537 -21.10 -16.77 -8.06
CA GLY A 537 -21.03 -15.54 -7.30
C GLY A 537 -20.04 -15.66 -6.16
N ARG A 538 -20.16 -14.81 -5.14
CA ARG A 538 -19.38 -14.85 -3.90
C ARG A 538 -20.28 -14.80 -2.67
N GLY A 539 -19.79 -15.26 -1.53
CA GLY A 539 -20.47 -15.12 -0.23
C GLY A 539 -21.62 -16.11 0.03
N PHE A 540 -21.76 -17.18 -0.75
CA PHE A 540 -22.71 -18.24 -0.40
C PHE A 540 -22.27 -18.94 0.88
N LYS A 541 -23.23 -19.24 1.77
CA LYS A 541 -22.94 -19.97 3.02
C LYS A 541 -23.92 -21.12 3.20
N ASN A 542 -23.43 -22.20 3.82
CA ASN A 542 -24.22 -23.39 4.16
C ASN A 542 -24.28 -23.66 5.67
N ALA A 543 -23.88 -22.68 6.49
CA ALA A 543 -23.78 -22.84 7.94
C ALA A 543 -25.13 -23.21 8.59
N ASN A 544 -26.24 -22.75 8.01
CA ASN A 544 -27.61 -23.01 8.49
C ASN A 544 -28.50 -23.63 7.41
N GLY A 545 -27.91 -24.38 6.47
CA GLY A 545 -28.58 -24.92 5.29
C GLY A 545 -28.26 -24.15 4.02
N ALA A 546 -28.57 -24.77 2.87
CA ALA A 546 -28.25 -24.21 1.57
C ALA A 546 -29.01 -22.89 1.33
N PRO A 547 -28.42 -21.92 0.62
CA PRO A 547 -29.12 -20.69 0.25
C PRO A 547 -30.44 -20.99 -0.48
N SER A 548 -31.47 -20.16 -0.28
CA SER A 548 -32.67 -20.21 -1.09
C SER A 548 -32.46 -19.45 -2.39
N VAL A 549 -33.08 -19.94 -3.46
CA VAL A 549 -33.13 -19.28 -4.77
C VAL A 549 -34.59 -19.13 -5.17
N THR A 550 -34.98 -17.94 -5.62
CA THR A 550 -36.32 -17.62 -6.08
C THR A 550 -36.27 -17.07 -7.49
N LEU A 551 -37.17 -17.53 -8.37
CA LEU A 551 -37.32 -17.01 -9.73
C LEU A 551 -38.55 -16.10 -9.81
N GLY A 552 -38.46 -15.03 -10.60
CA GLY A 552 -39.57 -14.11 -10.85
C GLY A 552 -40.64 -14.68 -11.78
N ASP A 553 -40.30 -15.63 -12.65
CA ASP A 553 -41.24 -16.33 -13.52
C ASP A 553 -42.01 -17.41 -12.72
N PRO A 554 -43.34 -17.25 -12.52
CA PRO A 554 -44.13 -18.18 -11.70
C PRO A 554 -44.31 -19.56 -12.34
N LEU A 555 -43.98 -19.71 -13.64
CA LEU A 555 -44.08 -20.97 -14.37
C LEU A 555 -42.77 -21.78 -14.36
N ILE A 556 -41.73 -21.28 -13.67
CA ILE A 556 -40.48 -22.01 -13.38
C ILE A 556 -40.32 -22.12 -11.86
N GLN A 557 -40.41 -23.34 -11.34
CA GLN A 557 -40.30 -23.60 -9.91
C GLN A 557 -38.90 -24.07 -9.56
N VAL A 558 -38.27 -23.43 -8.57
CA VAL A 558 -37.05 -23.96 -7.96
C VAL A 558 -37.42 -25.17 -7.10
N THR A 559 -36.86 -26.33 -7.42
CA THR A 559 -37.14 -27.61 -6.75
C THR A 559 -36.05 -28.01 -5.77
N GLY A 560 -34.87 -27.41 -5.85
CA GLY A 560 -33.79 -27.60 -4.90
C GLY A 560 -32.62 -26.67 -5.15
N VAL A 561 -31.85 -26.39 -4.10
CA VAL A 561 -30.60 -25.65 -4.19
C VAL A 561 -29.52 -26.46 -3.49
N THR A 562 -28.44 -26.76 -4.21
CA THR A 562 -27.27 -27.45 -3.68
C THR A 562 -26.15 -26.43 -3.54
N PHE A 563 -25.70 -26.22 -2.30
CA PHE A 563 -24.46 -25.49 -2.04
C PHE A 563 -23.27 -26.34 -2.46
N VAL A 564 -22.48 -25.83 -3.41
CA VAL A 564 -21.24 -26.49 -3.85
C VAL A 564 -20.07 -25.97 -3.03
N ASN A 565 -19.91 -24.65 -3.01
CA ASN A 565 -18.90 -23.94 -2.22
C ASN A 565 -19.34 -22.47 -2.08
N SER A 566 -18.49 -21.63 -1.47
CA SER A 566 -18.78 -20.21 -1.24
C SER A 566 -18.98 -19.39 -2.51
N THR A 567 -18.67 -19.94 -3.69
CA THR A 567 -18.78 -19.25 -4.98
C THR A 567 -19.74 -19.91 -5.98
N GLN A 568 -20.37 -21.03 -5.62
CA GLN A 568 -21.22 -21.76 -6.54
C GLN A 568 -22.43 -22.42 -5.86
N LEU A 569 -23.60 -22.25 -6.49
CA LEU A 569 -24.82 -23.00 -6.23
C LEU A 569 -25.26 -23.74 -7.48
N ASN A 570 -25.78 -24.96 -7.29
CA ASN A 570 -26.53 -25.67 -8.33
C ASN A 570 -28.01 -25.62 -7.99
N VAL A 571 -28.83 -25.13 -8.91
CA VAL A 571 -30.26 -24.89 -8.71
C VAL A 571 -31.05 -25.83 -9.61
N SER A 572 -31.83 -26.71 -9.01
CA SER A 572 -32.76 -27.58 -9.72
C SER A 572 -34.07 -26.83 -9.96
N ILE A 573 -34.64 -26.99 -11.16
CA ILE A 573 -35.88 -26.32 -11.57
C ILE A 573 -36.84 -27.30 -12.24
N ASN A 574 -38.14 -27.02 -12.11
CA ASN A 574 -39.20 -27.64 -12.89
C ASN A 574 -39.95 -26.57 -13.68
N ARG A 575 -40.16 -26.85 -14.96
CA ARG A 575 -41.03 -26.05 -15.83
C ARG A 575 -42.48 -26.54 -15.71
N LEU A 576 -43.42 -25.61 -15.53
CA LEU A 576 -44.85 -25.91 -15.53
C LEU A 576 -45.43 -25.89 -16.95
N SER A 577 -46.57 -26.58 -17.14
CA SER A 577 -47.28 -26.59 -18.42
C SER A 577 -47.74 -25.17 -18.82
N GLY A 578 -47.63 -24.84 -20.10
CA GLY A 578 -47.98 -23.53 -20.65
C GLY A 578 -46.89 -22.47 -20.56
N TRP A 579 -45.69 -22.84 -20.09
CA TRP A 579 -44.53 -21.94 -20.11
C TRP A 579 -44.08 -21.61 -21.55
N ILE A 580 -43.74 -20.34 -21.79
CA ILE A 580 -43.13 -19.84 -23.03
C ILE A 580 -41.81 -19.11 -22.68
N PRO A 581 -40.82 -19.08 -23.59
CA PRO A 581 -39.58 -18.34 -23.38
C PRO A 581 -39.83 -16.88 -22.95
N SER A 582 -39.15 -16.47 -21.88
CA SER A 582 -39.37 -15.19 -21.18
C SER A 582 -38.05 -14.65 -20.61
N VAL A 583 -38.11 -13.52 -19.91
CA VAL A 583 -37.05 -13.09 -19.00
C VAL A 583 -37.56 -13.26 -17.57
N THR A 584 -36.71 -13.77 -16.67
CA THR A 584 -37.02 -13.92 -15.24
C THR A 584 -36.02 -13.15 -14.41
N THR A 585 -36.42 -12.67 -13.24
CA THR A 585 -35.43 -12.33 -12.20
C THR A 585 -35.01 -13.58 -11.45
N VAL A 586 -33.81 -13.58 -10.89
CA VAL A 586 -33.39 -14.62 -9.94
C VAL A 586 -32.92 -13.93 -8.69
N LYS A 587 -33.32 -14.47 -7.55
CA LYS A 587 -32.95 -13.97 -6.24
C LYS A 587 -32.29 -15.04 -5.42
N VAL A 588 -31.23 -14.69 -4.69
CA VAL A 588 -30.52 -15.62 -3.79
C VAL A 588 -30.55 -15.07 -2.37
N GLN A 589 -30.74 -15.94 -1.38
CA GLN A 589 -30.74 -15.57 0.04
C GLN A 589 -30.08 -16.66 0.89
N ASN A 590 -29.09 -16.29 1.71
CA ASN A 590 -28.47 -17.19 2.68
C ASN A 590 -29.43 -17.46 3.87
N GLN A 591 -29.41 -18.69 4.40
CA GLN A 591 -30.26 -19.10 5.53
C GLN A 591 -29.63 -18.75 6.91
N GLY A 592 -30.46 -18.37 7.89
CA GLY A 592 -30.06 -18.12 9.30
C GLY A 592 -30.41 -16.72 9.83
N LEU A 593 -30.27 -16.52 11.15
CA LEU A 593 -30.39 -15.22 11.86
C LEU A 593 -29.09 -14.75 12.51
N ASP A 594 -28.09 -15.64 12.67
CA ASP A 594 -26.83 -15.33 13.38
C ASP A 594 -25.62 -15.36 12.43
N GLY A 595 -24.79 -14.31 12.51
CA GLY A 595 -23.63 -14.06 11.63
C GLY A 595 -23.96 -13.07 10.49
N GLY A 596 -22.98 -12.27 10.07
CA GLY A 596 -23.12 -11.09 9.18
C GLY A 596 -23.78 -11.26 7.80
N TYR A 597 -24.36 -12.43 7.48
CA TYR A 597 -24.89 -12.81 6.17
C TYR A 597 -26.32 -13.39 6.22
N ALA A 598 -26.93 -13.46 7.41
CA ALA A 598 -28.27 -13.99 7.64
C ALA A 598 -29.38 -13.09 7.05
N GLY A 599 -30.28 -13.64 6.21
CA GLY A 599 -31.55 -13.01 5.85
C GLY A 599 -31.54 -11.99 4.70
N ARG A 600 -30.41 -11.70 4.03
CA ARG A 600 -30.37 -10.75 2.90
C ARG A 600 -30.86 -11.35 1.58
N LEU A 601 -31.69 -10.59 0.85
CA LEU A 601 -32.28 -10.94 -0.45
C LEU A 601 -31.52 -10.21 -1.56
N PHE A 602 -30.94 -10.95 -2.52
CA PHE A 602 -30.21 -10.38 -3.66
C PHE A 602 -30.96 -10.63 -4.97
N ASP A 603 -30.78 -9.79 -6.00
CA ASP A 603 -31.49 -9.87 -7.29
C ASP A 603 -30.48 -9.73 -8.44
N ILE A 604 -30.34 -10.72 -9.34
CA ILE A 604 -29.45 -10.63 -10.53
C ILE A 604 -30.07 -9.82 -11.67
N GLY A 605 -31.22 -9.18 -11.46
CA GLY A 605 -31.94 -8.54 -12.55
C GLY A 605 -32.48 -9.57 -13.53
N THR A 606 -32.79 -9.13 -14.74
CA THR A 606 -33.51 -9.95 -15.72
C THR A 606 -32.57 -10.85 -16.52
N VAL A 607 -32.78 -12.16 -16.41
CA VAL A 607 -32.05 -13.21 -17.11
C VAL A 607 -32.97 -13.84 -18.17
N PRO A 608 -32.54 -13.99 -19.43
CA PRO A 608 -33.26 -14.75 -20.44
C PRO A 608 -33.47 -16.20 -20.01
N VAL A 609 -34.65 -16.74 -20.31
CA VAL A 609 -34.95 -18.15 -20.14
C VAL A 609 -35.28 -18.75 -21.51
N SER A 610 -34.56 -19.80 -21.88
CA SER A 610 -34.62 -20.41 -23.21
C SER A 610 -34.79 -21.94 -23.13
N LEU A 611 -34.93 -22.58 -24.29
CA LEU A 611 -34.88 -24.03 -24.46
C LEU A 611 -33.78 -24.33 -25.46
N THR A 612 -32.74 -25.07 -25.06
CA THR A 612 -31.65 -25.41 -25.99
C THR A 612 -31.95 -26.66 -26.82
N SER A 613 -32.98 -27.44 -26.46
CA SER A 613 -33.42 -28.60 -27.24
C SER A 613 -34.95 -28.70 -27.33
N PHE A 614 -35.44 -28.83 -28.58
CA PHE A 614 -36.81 -29.23 -28.88
C PHE A 614 -36.82 -30.76 -29.03
N GLU A 615 -37.41 -31.49 -28.08
CA GLU A 615 -38.07 -32.75 -28.42
C GLU A 615 -39.56 -32.45 -28.60
N VAL A 616 -40.04 -32.62 -29.82
CA VAL A 616 -41.46 -32.57 -30.15
C VAL A 616 -42.04 -33.92 -29.70
N GLU A 617 -42.84 -33.93 -28.64
CA GLU A 617 -43.81 -35.01 -28.40
C GLU A 617 -45.05 -34.83 -29.30
#